data_AF-A0A0F7V7I0-F1
#
_entry.id   AF-A0A0F7V7I0-F1
#
_cell.length_a   1.000
_cell.length_b   1.000
_cell.length_c   1.000
_cell.angle_alpha   90.00
_cell.angle_beta   90.00
_cell.angle_gamma   90.00
#
_symmetry.space_group_name_H-M   'P 1'
#
loop_
_entity.id
_entity.type
_entity.pdbx_description
1 polymer ?
#
loop_
_entity_poly.entity_id
_entity_poly.type
_entity_poly.pdbx_seq_one_letter_code
_entity_poly.pdbx_strand_id
1 'polypeptide(L)'
;MSPGIKGRRAGGEGKCKAPEGYVGPCGPVESVGSLDSETKQLFEKKCNVLFPCESKCKRDYSFACPASWRNVALEKCLPGDSYAGPCREEVNFASRTEQDKIAFEERCLADWPCIEEKCERDFTAPCPLEWAEAHKACMAPVCFCAQ
;
A
#
# COMPACT_ATOMS: atom_id res chain seq x y z
N MET A 1 18.78 7.45 -34.56
CA MET A 1 19.19 6.24 -33.82
C MET A 1 19.74 6.69 -32.48
N SER A 2 19.05 6.32 -31.40
CA SER A 2 19.26 6.80 -30.02
C SER A 2 20.61 6.37 -29.43
N PRO A 3 21.08 7.11 -28.41
CA PRO A 3 21.37 6.44 -27.15
C PRO A 3 20.91 7.26 -25.93
N GLY A 4 20.29 6.59 -24.94
CA GLY A 4 19.87 7.28 -23.72
C GLY A 4 19.13 6.42 -22.70
N ILE A 5 19.58 5.19 -22.43
CA ILE A 5 19.07 4.43 -21.27
C ILE A 5 20.01 4.68 -20.09
N LYS A 6 19.64 5.62 -19.21
CA LYS A 6 20.14 5.64 -17.82
C LYS A 6 19.03 6.10 -16.88
N GLY A 7 18.16 5.16 -16.53
CA GLY A 7 17.32 5.21 -15.34
C GLY A 7 17.69 4.06 -14.40
N ARG A 8 18.95 4.00 -13.93
CA ARG A 8 19.32 3.06 -12.86
C ARG A 8 18.93 3.71 -11.53
N ARG A 9 17.76 3.35 -10.99
CA ARG A 9 17.49 3.50 -9.57
C ARG A 9 18.31 2.44 -8.83
N ALA A 10 19.17 2.90 -7.93
CA ALA A 10 19.83 2.07 -6.94
C ALA A 10 18.87 1.78 -5.79
N GLY A 11 18.79 0.53 -5.32
CA GLY A 11 18.06 0.16 -4.10
C GLY A 11 17.93 -1.35 -3.90
N GLY A 12 18.83 -1.94 -3.09
CA GLY A 12 18.66 -3.22 -2.38
C GLY A 12 18.79 -4.54 -3.16
N GLU A 13 19.59 -5.49 -2.65
CA GLU A 13 19.44 -6.91 -3.00
C GLU A 13 18.08 -7.35 -2.44
N GLY A 14 17.05 -7.51 -3.28
CA GLY A 14 15.64 -7.74 -2.90
C GLY A 14 15.38 -9.03 -2.12
N LYS A 15 15.90 -9.13 -0.90
CA LYS A 15 15.70 -10.23 0.03
C LYS A 15 14.70 -9.81 1.09
N CYS A 16 13.82 -10.73 1.46
CA CYS A 16 12.76 -10.52 2.43
C CYS A 16 12.98 -11.45 3.61
N LYS A 17 12.95 -10.91 4.82
CA LYS A 17 13.10 -11.62 6.09
C LYS A 17 11.74 -11.83 6.73
N ALA A 18 11.42 -13.07 7.06
CA ALA A 18 10.19 -13.45 7.75
C ALA A 18 10.15 -12.94 9.21
N PRO A 19 8.95 -12.71 9.79
CA PRO A 19 8.80 -12.31 11.19
C PRO A 19 9.21 -13.42 12.16
N GLU A 20 9.56 -13.04 13.39
CA GLU A 20 9.83 -13.98 14.49
C GLU A 20 8.53 -14.73 14.83
N GLY A 21 8.41 -15.98 14.38
CA GLY A 21 7.20 -16.79 14.55
C GLY A 21 6.51 -17.19 13.25
N TYR A 22 7.07 -16.84 12.08
CA TYR A 22 6.60 -17.41 10.82
C TYR A 22 6.79 -18.94 10.82
N VAL A 23 5.67 -19.67 10.78
CA VAL A 23 5.62 -21.12 10.66
C VAL A 23 5.06 -21.44 9.28
N GLY A 24 5.95 -21.56 8.31
CA GLY A 24 5.56 -21.85 6.93
C GLY A 24 6.63 -22.64 6.19
N PRO A 25 6.35 -23.02 4.94
CA PRO A 25 7.17 -23.96 4.17
C PRO A 25 8.41 -23.32 3.51
N CYS A 26 8.68 -22.03 3.77
CA CYS A 26 9.79 -21.28 3.18
C CYS A 26 10.79 -20.82 4.25
N GLY A 27 11.99 -20.40 3.84
CA GLY A 27 13.05 -20.01 4.77
C GLY A 27 12.80 -18.66 5.45
N PRO A 28 13.58 -18.34 6.50
CA PRO A 28 13.47 -17.07 7.20
C PRO A 28 13.98 -15.87 6.40
N VAL A 29 14.70 -16.10 5.29
CA VAL A 29 15.17 -15.06 4.35
C VAL A 29 15.08 -15.60 2.93
N GLU A 30 14.36 -14.92 2.03
CA GLU A 30 14.11 -15.34 0.65
C GLU A 30 14.33 -14.20 -0.36
N SER A 31 14.79 -14.50 -1.58
CA SER A 31 15.06 -13.50 -2.62
C SER A 31 13.79 -13.16 -3.42
N VAL A 32 12.88 -12.42 -2.81
CA VAL A 32 11.52 -12.16 -3.35
C VAL A 32 11.38 -10.79 -4.02
N GLY A 33 12.15 -9.80 -3.59
CA GLY A 33 12.00 -8.39 -3.99
C GLY A 33 12.26 -8.10 -5.47
N SER A 34 12.97 -8.98 -6.17
CA SER A 34 13.23 -8.86 -7.61
C SER A 34 12.40 -9.81 -8.48
N LEU A 35 11.44 -10.53 -7.90
CA LEU A 35 10.56 -11.43 -8.66
C LEU A 35 9.50 -10.63 -9.43
N ASP A 36 9.10 -11.15 -10.60
CA ASP A 36 7.93 -10.63 -11.33
C ASP A 36 6.61 -11.00 -10.63
N SER A 37 5.52 -10.36 -11.06
CA SER A 37 4.20 -10.52 -10.44
C SER A 37 3.67 -11.95 -10.48
N GLU A 38 3.95 -12.70 -11.56
CA GLU A 38 3.51 -14.10 -11.68
C GLU A 38 4.24 -14.99 -10.66
N THR A 39 5.55 -14.80 -10.55
CA THR A 39 6.37 -15.55 -9.59
C THR A 39 6.05 -15.17 -8.15
N LYS A 40 5.72 -13.90 -7.88
CA LYS A 40 5.25 -13.46 -6.56
C LYS A 40 3.89 -14.09 -6.19
N GLN A 41 2.96 -14.25 -7.13
CA GLN A 41 1.72 -15.00 -6.89
C GLN A 41 1.96 -16.46 -6.53
N LEU A 42 2.93 -17.11 -7.20
CA LEU A 42 3.32 -18.47 -6.85
C LEU A 42 3.99 -18.52 -5.47
N PHE A 43 4.79 -17.51 -5.13
CA PHE A 43 5.43 -17.39 -3.83
C PHE A 43 4.42 -17.25 -2.69
N GLU A 44 3.37 -16.43 -2.85
CA GLU A 44 2.28 -16.33 -1.87
C GLU A 44 1.67 -17.70 -1.57
N LYS A 45 1.27 -18.42 -2.62
CA LYS A 45 0.63 -19.73 -2.50
C LYS A 45 1.58 -20.76 -1.91
N LYS A 46 2.85 -20.75 -2.34
CA LYS A 46 3.86 -21.71 -1.91
C LYS A 46 4.23 -21.49 -0.45
N CYS A 47 4.43 -20.24 -0.04
CA CYS A 47 4.93 -19.87 1.28
C CYS A 47 3.81 -19.56 2.29
N ASN A 48 2.54 -19.61 1.89
CA ASN A 48 1.42 -19.19 2.74
C ASN A 48 1.62 -17.78 3.30
N VAL A 49 2.08 -16.87 2.44
CA VAL A 49 2.27 -15.46 2.75
C VAL A 49 1.40 -14.63 1.82
N LEU A 50 1.22 -13.36 2.15
CA LEU A 50 0.40 -12.44 1.37
C LEU A 50 1.21 -11.18 1.08
N PHE A 51 1.21 -10.69 -0.15
CA PHE A 51 1.67 -9.34 -0.48
C PHE A 51 0.66 -8.30 0.00
N PRO A 52 1.12 -7.06 0.27
CA PRO A 52 0.24 -5.98 0.62
C PRO A 52 -0.83 -5.77 -0.46
N CYS A 53 -1.96 -5.23 -0.03
CA CYS A 53 -3.00 -4.80 -0.96
C CYS A 53 -2.51 -3.57 -1.71
N GLU A 54 -2.92 -3.43 -2.97
CA GLU A 54 -2.82 -2.15 -3.64
C GLU A 54 -3.58 -1.10 -2.81
N SER A 55 -2.90 0.00 -2.49
CA SER A 55 -3.47 1.11 -1.73
C SER A 55 -4.58 1.84 -2.48
N LYS A 56 -4.70 1.59 -3.80
CA LYS A 56 -5.71 2.17 -4.68
C LYS A 56 -6.80 1.14 -4.95
N CYS A 57 -7.81 1.12 -4.11
CA CYS A 57 -9.02 0.36 -4.38
C CYS A 57 -9.95 1.15 -5.32
N LYS A 58 -10.85 0.44 -6.01
CA LYS A 58 -11.99 1.09 -6.66
C LYS A 58 -12.93 1.66 -5.59
N ARG A 59 -13.20 2.97 -5.67
CA ARG A 59 -14.07 3.69 -4.75
C ARG A 59 -15.54 3.34 -4.96
N ASP A 60 -16.27 3.21 -3.87
CA ASP A 60 -17.71 3.05 -3.85
C ASP A 60 -18.39 4.42 -3.67
N TYR A 61 -18.70 5.05 -4.79
CA TYR A 61 -19.41 6.33 -4.82
C TYR A 61 -20.91 6.20 -4.55
N SER A 62 -21.44 4.99 -4.28
CA SER A 62 -22.80 4.82 -3.76
C SER A 62 -22.94 5.32 -2.33
N PHE A 63 -21.84 5.43 -1.58
CA PHE A 63 -21.85 6.03 -0.25
C PHE A 63 -22.11 7.54 -0.33
N ALA A 64 -22.95 8.01 0.59
CA ALA A 64 -23.33 9.41 0.72
C ALA A 64 -22.13 10.33 1.03
N CYS A 65 -21.22 9.88 1.88
CA CYS A 65 -20.08 10.66 2.36
C CYS A 65 -18.75 9.89 2.18
N PRO A 66 -17.62 10.60 2.09
CA PRO A 66 -16.29 10.00 2.24
C PRO A 66 -16.17 9.23 3.57
N ALA A 67 -15.26 8.25 3.63
CA ALA A 67 -15.11 7.35 4.77
C ALA A 67 -14.76 8.06 6.09
N SER A 68 -13.98 9.15 6.01
CA SER A 68 -13.59 9.98 7.16
C SER A 68 -14.54 11.15 7.43
N TRP A 69 -15.68 11.20 6.75
CA TRP A 69 -16.68 12.26 6.86
C TRP A 69 -17.98 11.71 7.43
N ARG A 70 -18.69 12.53 8.21
CA ARG A 70 -19.94 12.16 8.88
C ARG A 70 -21.14 12.67 8.09
N ASN A 71 -22.10 11.78 7.85
CA ASN A 71 -23.39 12.13 7.28
C ASN A 71 -24.28 12.75 8.38
N VAL A 72 -24.59 14.04 8.27
CA VAL A 72 -25.34 14.79 9.29
C VAL A 72 -26.80 15.06 8.95
N ALA A 73 -27.18 14.89 7.69
CA ALA A 73 -28.54 14.94 7.14
C ALA A 73 -28.47 14.41 5.70
N LEU A 74 -29.60 14.07 5.04
CA LEU A 74 -29.69 13.57 3.65
C LEU A 74 -28.50 13.96 2.73
N GLU A 75 -27.46 13.12 2.72
CA GLU A 75 -26.19 13.28 1.98
C GLU A 75 -25.43 14.60 2.17
N LYS A 76 -25.64 15.26 3.31
CA LYS A 76 -24.84 16.36 3.82
C LYS A 76 -23.73 15.80 4.70
N CYS A 77 -22.50 16.10 4.31
CA CYS A 77 -21.31 15.55 4.91
C CYS A 77 -20.50 16.66 5.58
N LEU A 78 -20.06 16.40 6.81
CA LEU A 78 -19.10 17.21 7.54
C LEU A 78 -17.82 16.40 7.80
N PRO A 79 -16.64 17.05 7.87
CA PRO A 79 -15.43 16.36 8.27
C PRO A 79 -15.60 15.65 9.63
N GLY A 80 -15.15 14.39 9.69
CA GLY A 80 -15.04 13.64 10.93
C GLY A 80 -13.75 13.98 11.69
N ASP A 81 -13.64 13.50 12.93
CA ASP A 81 -12.50 13.81 13.80
C ASP A 81 -11.18 13.20 13.30
N SER A 82 -11.26 12.12 12.51
CA SER A 82 -10.11 11.44 11.90
C SER A 82 -9.69 12.02 10.55
N TYR A 83 -10.40 13.01 10.01
CA TYR A 83 -10.11 13.58 8.70
C TYR A 83 -8.93 14.56 8.75
N ALA A 84 -7.85 14.22 8.03
CA ALA A 84 -6.60 14.99 8.00
C ALA A 84 -6.43 15.86 6.74
N GLY A 85 -7.40 15.88 5.82
CA GLY A 85 -7.31 16.66 4.58
C GLY A 85 -7.57 18.16 4.76
N PRO A 86 -7.54 18.96 3.67
CA PRO A 86 -7.64 20.43 3.73
C PRO A 86 -9.07 20.99 3.88
N CYS A 87 -10.13 20.23 3.60
CA CYS A 87 -11.49 20.77 3.52
C CYS A 87 -12.18 20.84 4.90
N ARG A 88 -12.96 21.88 5.18
CA ARG A 88 -13.61 22.05 6.51
C ARG A 88 -15.11 22.34 6.45
N GLU A 89 -15.63 22.56 5.25
CA GLU A 89 -17.01 23.00 5.03
C GLU A 89 -17.99 21.82 4.94
N GLU A 90 -19.26 22.08 5.25
CA GLU A 90 -20.36 21.15 4.97
C GLU A 90 -20.57 21.05 3.46
N VAL A 91 -20.70 19.83 2.95
CA VAL A 91 -20.92 19.57 1.52
C VAL A 91 -22.13 18.69 1.33
N ASN A 92 -23.01 19.06 0.42
CA ASN A 92 -24.17 18.26 0.03
C ASN A 92 -23.87 17.47 -1.26
N PHE A 93 -23.93 16.14 -1.17
CA PHE A 93 -23.72 15.22 -2.28
C PHE A 93 -25.01 14.67 -2.89
N ALA A 94 -26.20 15.00 -2.36
CA ALA A 94 -27.50 14.48 -2.80
C ALA A 94 -27.79 14.62 -4.30
N SER A 95 -27.22 15.64 -4.95
CA SER A 95 -27.39 15.92 -6.37
C SER A 95 -26.07 15.94 -7.14
N ARG A 96 -25.01 15.36 -6.58
CA ARG A 96 -23.67 15.33 -7.19
C ARG A 96 -23.47 14.05 -7.98
N THR A 97 -22.82 14.19 -9.13
CA THR A 97 -22.44 13.06 -9.97
C THR A 97 -21.26 12.30 -9.38
N GLU A 98 -20.99 11.09 -9.88
CA GLU A 98 -19.77 10.35 -9.52
C GLU A 98 -18.50 11.17 -9.84
N GLN A 99 -18.49 11.87 -10.97
CA GLN A 99 -17.39 12.75 -11.38
C GLN A 99 -17.18 13.92 -10.39
N ASP A 100 -18.26 14.47 -9.84
CA ASP A 100 -18.16 15.50 -8.79
C ASP A 100 -17.55 14.92 -7.50
N LYS A 101 -17.92 13.69 -7.14
CA LYS A 101 -17.35 12.98 -5.98
C LYS A 101 -15.86 12.68 -6.18
N ILE A 102 -15.45 12.20 -7.37
CA ILE A 102 -14.04 12.00 -7.74
C ILE A 102 -13.26 13.32 -7.61
N ALA A 103 -13.76 14.40 -8.20
CA ALA A 103 -13.10 15.70 -8.15
C ALA A 103 -13.06 16.30 -6.73
N PHE A 104 -13.97 15.88 -5.85
CA PHE A 104 -13.94 16.22 -4.44
C PHE A 104 -12.89 15.41 -3.68
N GLU A 105 -12.81 14.09 -3.91
CA GLU A 105 -11.81 13.21 -3.32
C GLU A 105 -10.39 13.74 -3.58
N GLU A 106 -10.07 14.07 -4.83
CA GLU A 106 -8.75 14.58 -5.21
C GLU A 106 -8.43 15.93 -4.54
N ARG A 107 -9.40 16.84 -4.52
CA ARG A 107 -9.23 18.19 -3.97
C ARG A 107 -9.12 18.20 -2.45
N CYS A 108 -9.92 17.36 -1.80
CA CYS A 108 -10.06 17.31 -0.36
C CYS A 108 -9.28 16.16 0.27
N LEU A 109 -8.57 15.32 -0.49
CA LEU A 109 -7.91 14.13 0.06
C LEU A 109 -8.88 13.31 0.93
N ALA A 110 -10.12 13.20 0.44
CA ALA A 110 -11.27 12.68 1.17
C ALA A 110 -11.79 11.45 0.45
N ASP A 111 -11.28 10.31 0.87
CA ASP A 111 -11.49 9.03 0.22
C ASP A 111 -12.90 8.49 0.45
N TRP A 112 -13.58 8.07 -0.61
CA TRP A 112 -14.77 7.22 -0.46
C TRP A 112 -14.38 5.81 -0.01
N PRO A 113 -15.29 5.09 0.66
CA PRO A 113 -15.08 3.68 0.98
C PRO A 113 -14.71 2.88 -0.27
N CYS A 114 -13.90 1.84 -0.11
CA CYS A 114 -13.65 0.90 -1.20
C CYS A 114 -14.93 0.10 -1.48
N ILE A 115 -15.19 -0.24 -2.73
CA ILE A 115 -16.07 -1.38 -3.01
C ILE A 115 -15.41 -2.59 -2.35
N GLU A 116 -16.16 -3.38 -1.58
CA GLU A 116 -15.68 -4.63 -0.99
C GLU A 116 -15.41 -5.68 -2.09
N GLU A 117 -14.49 -5.38 -2.98
CA GLU A 117 -13.85 -6.34 -3.85
C GLU A 117 -12.65 -6.91 -3.09
N LYS A 118 -12.37 -8.19 -3.27
CA LYS A 118 -11.17 -8.83 -2.69
C LYS A 118 -9.96 -7.98 -3.01
N CYS A 119 -9.17 -7.63 -1.99
CA CYS A 119 -8.00 -6.79 -2.16
C CYS A 119 -7.11 -7.31 -3.30
N GLU A 120 -6.85 -6.46 -4.29
CA GLU A 120 -5.89 -6.73 -5.35
C GLU A 120 -4.48 -6.63 -4.76
N ARG A 121 -3.61 -7.60 -5.07
CA ARG A 121 -2.28 -7.72 -4.47
C ARG A 121 -1.29 -6.81 -5.18
N ASP A 122 -0.59 -5.97 -4.41
CA ASP A 122 0.51 -5.16 -4.88
C ASP A 122 1.78 -6.00 -5.02
N PHE A 123 1.97 -6.58 -6.21
CA PHE A 123 3.20 -7.29 -6.54
C PHE A 123 4.37 -6.35 -6.88
N THR A 124 4.17 -5.03 -6.88
CA THR A 124 5.28 -4.06 -6.94
C THR A 124 5.97 -3.94 -5.59
N ALA A 125 5.26 -4.26 -4.50
CA ALA A 125 5.86 -4.29 -3.17
C ALA A 125 7.04 -5.28 -3.12
N PRO A 126 8.15 -4.91 -2.49
CA PRO A 126 9.36 -5.71 -2.45
C PRO A 126 9.17 -6.99 -1.64
N CYS A 127 8.44 -6.91 -0.53
CA CYS A 127 8.25 -8.05 0.37
C CYS A 127 6.77 -8.31 0.67
N PRO A 128 6.42 -9.57 1.03
CA PRO A 128 5.13 -9.89 1.59
C PRO A 128 4.83 -9.09 2.87
N LEU A 129 3.56 -9.02 3.26
CA LEU A 129 3.10 -8.51 4.55
C LEU A 129 3.88 -9.16 5.69
N GLU A 130 4.23 -8.35 6.69
CA GLU A 130 5.02 -8.72 7.87
C GLU A 130 6.47 -9.19 7.59
N TRP A 131 6.88 -9.29 6.32
CA TRP A 131 8.27 -9.58 5.96
C TRP A 131 9.03 -8.29 5.76
N ALA A 132 10.15 -8.12 6.47
CA ALA A 132 11.00 -6.95 6.36
C ALA A 132 11.98 -7.11 5.20
N GLU A 133 12.29 -6.04 4.47
CA GLU A 133 13.46 -6.07 3.58
C GLU A 133 14.71 -6.41 4.41
N ALA A 134 15.37 -7.49 4.04
CA ALA A 134 16.67 -7.85 4.58
C ALA A 134 17.71 -6.92 3.93
N HIS A 135 17.76 -5.68 4.39
CA HIS A 135 18.97 -4.89 4.20
C HIS A 135 20.15 -5.72 4.72
N LYS A 136 21.30 -5.68 4.04
CA LYS A 136 22.55 -6.04 4.71
C LYS A 136 22.64 -5.12 5.92
N ALA A 137 22.31 -5.65 7.10
CA ALA A 137 22.68 -5.01 8.35
C ALA A 137 24.20 -4.74 8.26
N CYS A 138 24.60 -3.58 8.75
CA CYS A 138 25.95 -3.05 8.74
C CYS A 138 27.04 -4.12 8.90
N MET A 139 28.15 -3.95 8.19
CA MET A 139 29.38 -4.70 8.44
C MET A 139 29.82 -4.50 9.90
N ALA A 140 29.64 -5.52 10.74
CA ALA A 140 30.52 -5.77 11.86
C ALA A 140 31.41 -6.97 11.45
N PRO A 141 32.73 -6.95 11.69
CA PRO A 141 33.40 -6.25 12.79
C PRO A 141 34.34 -5.13 12.31
N VAL A 142 34.41 -4.02 13.03
CA VAL A 142 35.73 -3.68 13.58
C VAL A 142 35.74 -4.12 15.04
N CYS A 143 35.81 -5.43 15.24
CA CYS A 143 36.51 -5.99 16.37
C CYS A 143 37.98 -5.66 16.13
N PHE A 144 38.47 -4.62 16.79
CA PHE A 144 39.83 -4.65 17.30
C PHE A 144 39.72 -4.93 18.80
N CYS A 145 40.19 -6.10 19.22
CA CYS A 145 40.84 -6.27 20.52
C CYS A 145 42.35 -6.13 20.32
N ALA A 146 43.03 -5.56 21.33
CA ALA A 146 44.45 -5.19 21.45
C ALA A 146 44.84 -3.87 20.71
N GLN A 147 45.47 -2.88 21.35
CA GLN A 147 46.50 -2.95 22.41
C GLN A 147 46.18 -2.11 23.65
#